data_AF-A0A6V7VW01-F1
#
_entry.id   AF-A0A6V7VW01-F1
#
_cell.length_a   1.000
_cell.length_b   1.000
_cell.length_c   1.000
_cell.angle_alpha   90.00
_cell.angle_beta   90.00
_cell.angle_gamma   90.00
#
_symmetry.space_group_name_H-M   'P 1'
#
loop_
_entity.id
_entity.type
_entity.pdbx_description
1 polymer ?
#
loop_
_entity_poly.entity_id
_entity_poly.type
_entity_poly.pdbx_seq_one_letter_code
_entity_poly.pdbx_strand_id
1 'polypeptide(L)'
;MKKVYRSVFLIIFVNIGGYLFCSLIVEYILVPFFGANQINFLLFLIIPGLIINFASASNAPILFINSNDYKDAYKKEFNFIKNILFKKVGIKQQTKTAVVMLNKSTTNLY
;
A
#
# COMPACT_ATOMS: atom_id res chain seq x y z
N MET A 1 5.94 -25.21 -3.36
CA MET A 1 6.08 -25.40 -1.89
C MET A 1 7.01 -24.36 -1.24
N LYS A 2 8.30 -24.25 -1.61
CA LYS A 2 9.27 -23.34 -0.95
C LYS A 2 8.81 -21.87 -0.78
N LYS A 3 8.10 -21.32 -1.77
CA LYS A 3 7.58 -19.94 -1.73
C LYS A 3 6.50 -19.72 -0.67
N VAL A 4 5.62 -20.69 -0.46
CA VAL A 4 4.53 -20.61 0.54
C VAL A 4 5.10 -20.59 1.96
N TYR A 5 6.04 -21.50 2.25
CA TYR A 5 6.74 -21.52 3.54
C TYR A 5 7.50 -20.22 3.81
N ARG A 6 8.13 -19.64 2.77
CA ARG A 6 8.78 -18.32 2.89
C ARG A 6 7.78 -17.22 3.27
N SER A 7 6.62 -17.17 2.63
CA SER A 7 5.57 -16.18 2.96
C SER A 7 5.09 -16.33 4.40
N VAL A 8 4.78 -17.57 4.83
CA VAL A 8 4.30 -17.87 6.19
C VAL A 8 5.36 -17.48 7.22
N PHE A 9 6.62 -17.84 6.98
CA PHE A 9 7.73 -17.44 7.84
C PHE A 9 7.84 -15.93 7.96
N LEU A 10 7.81 -15.19 6.84
CA LEU A 10 7.90 -13.73 6.84
C LEU A 10 6.72 -13.08 7.57
N ILE A 11 5.49 -13.58 7.38
CA ILE A 11 4.30 -13.10 8.09
C ILE A 11 4.46 -13.27 9.59
N ILE A 12 4.86 -14.47 10.04
CA ILE A 12 5.06 -14.75 11.46
C ILE A 12 6.17 -13.87 12.02
N PHE A 13 7.30 -13.78 11.31
CA PHE A 13 8.46 -12.99 11.72
C PHE A 13 8.11 -11.50 11.86
N VAL A 14 7.42 -10.91 10.87
CA VAL A 14 7.05 -9.48 10.92
C VAL A 14 6.00 -9.21 12.00
N ASN A 15 5.00 -10.08 12.18
CA ASN A 15 4.02 -9.89 13.24
C ASN A 15 4.65 -9.99 14.62
N ILE A 16 5.39 -11.07 14.91
CA ILE A 16 6.07 -11.25 16.21
C ILE A 16 7.07 -10.12 16.45
N GLY A 17 7.89 -9.78 15.45
CA GLY A 17 8.85 -8.69 15.54
C GLY A 17 8.18 -7.33 15.79
N GLY A 18 7.05 -7.06 15.14
CA GLY A 18 6.26 -5.84 15.35
C GLY A 18 5.70 -5.74 16.77
N TYR A 19 5.15 -6.84 17.31
CA TYR A 19 4.68 -6.88 18.70
C TYR A 19 5.82 -6.70 19.70
N LEU A 20 6.93 -7.41 19.54
CA LEU A 20 8.09 -7.28 20.42
C LEU A 20 8.66 -5.85 20.41
N PHE A 21 8.82 -5.27 19.22
CA PHE A 21 9.31 -3.90 19.09
C PHE A 21 8.35 -2.89 19.72
N CYS A 22 7.04 -3.09 19.54
CA CYS A 22 6.02 -2.29 20.20
C CYS A 22 6.09 -2.39 21.73
N SER A 23 6.26 -3.59 22.29
CA SER A 23 6.42 -3.80 23.73
C SER A 23 7.63 -3.06 24.28
N LEU A 24 8.77 -3.11 23.59
CA LEU A 24 9.99 -2.38 24.00
C LEU A 24 9.77 -0.86 24.02
N ILE A 25 9.09 -0.30 23.00
CA ILE A 25 8.77 1.14 22.98
C ILE A 25 7.86 1.50 24.15
N VAL A 26 6.82 0.71 24.41
CA VAL A 26 5.88 1.00 25.49
C VAL A 26 6.58 0.95 26.84
N GLU A 27 7.34 -0.11 27.11
CA GLU A 27 7.96 -0.36 28.41
C GLU A 27 9.10 0.62 28.71
N TYR A 28 10.01 0.84 27.77
CA TYR A 28 11.22 1.62 28.01
C TYR A 28 11.08 3.11 27.67
N ILE A 29 10.11 3.47 26.84
CA ILE A 29 9.88 4.87 26.46
C ILE A 29 8.60 5.36 27.12
N LEU A 30 7.43 4.77 26.81
CA LEU A 30 6.14 5.39 27.17
C LEU A 30 5.79 5.30 28.66
N VAL A 31 6.01 4.17 29.31
CA VAL A 31 5.69 3.98 30.74
C VAL A 31 6.39 5.02 31.63
N PRO A 32 7.68 5.34 31.45
CA PRO A 32 8.34 6.44 32.16
C PRO A 32 7.65 7.81 32.01
N PHE A 33 6.99 8.08 30.88
CA PHE A 33 6.29 9.34 30.63
C PHE A 33 4.86 9.39 31.17
N PHE A 34 4.29 8.25 31.60
CA PHE A 34 2.89 8.15 32.03
C PHE A 34 2.55 9.12 33.19
N GLY A 35 3.47 9.28 34.14
CA GLY A 35 3.29 10.15 35.31
C GLY A 35 3.56 11.63 35.05
N ALA A 36 4.22 11.98 33.95
CA ALA A 36 4.67 13.36 33.69
C ALA A 36 3.61 14.20 32.96
N ASN A 37 2.96 13.64 31.94
CA ASN A 37 1.93 14.34 31.17
C ASN A 37 1.03 13.35 30.41
N GLN A 38 -0.20 13.14 30.91
CA GLN A 38 -1.14 12.14 30.38
C GLN A 38 -1.57 12.40 28.93
N ILE A 39 -1.67 13.67 28.52
CA ILE A 39 -2.04 14.02 27.13
C ILE A 39 -0.93 13.61 26.17
N ASN A 40 0.33 13.88 26.53
CA ASN A 40 1.47 13.49 25.72
C ASN A 40 1.59 11.97 25.64
N PHE A 41 1.34 11.25 26.74
CA PHE A 41 1.32 9.79 26.76
C PHE A 41 0.31 9.21 25.75
N LEU A 42 -0.92 9.73 25.72
CA LEU A 42 -1.94 9.31 24.75
C LEU A 42 -1.54 9.61 23.30
N LEU A 43 -0.95 10.78 23.05
CA LEU A 43 -0.46 11.13 21.71
C LEU A 43 0.66 10.17 21.26
N PHE A 44 1.57 9.83 22.16
CA PHE A 44 2.68 8.94 21.84
C PHE A 44 2.26 7.48 21.68
N LEU A 45 1.13 7.04 22.25
CA LEU A 45 0.56 5.71 22.00
C LEU A 45 0.13 5.49 20.54
N ILE A 46 -0.02 6.55 19.75
CA ILE A 46 -0.28 6.44 18.31
C ILE A 46 0.87 5.72 17.61
N ILE A 47 2.12 5.94 18.03
CA ILE A 47 3.31 5.34 17.42
C ILE A 47 3.29 3.80 17.50
N PRO A 48 3.22 3.17 18.69
CA PRO A 48 3.11 1.72 18.79
C PRO A 48 1.86 1.18 18.09
N GLY A 49 0.74 1.91 18.14
CA GLY A 49 -0.47 1.57 17.41
C GLY A 49 -0.24 1.48 15.90
N LEU A 50 0.46 2.43 15.30
CA LEU A 50 0.82 2.40 13.88
C LEU A 50 1.75 1.22 13.55
N ILE A 51 2.71 0.91 14.41
CA ILE A 51 3.66 -0.20 14.21
C ILE A 51 2.92 -1.54 14.13
N ILE A 52 2.01 -1.82 15.07
CA ILE A 52 1.22 -3.07 15.07
C ILE A 52 0.32 -3.12 13.82
N ASN A 53 -0.30 -2.01 13.45
CA ASN A 53 -1.13 -1.95 12.25
C ASN A 53 -0.32 -2.20 10.97
N PHE A 54 0.89 -1.65 10.86
CA PHE A 54 1.79 -1.94 9.74
C PHE A 54 2.23 -3.40 9.72
N ALA A 55 2.54 -3.99 10.88
CA ALA A 55 2.89 -5.40 10.99
C ALA A 55 1.74 -6.30 10.50
N SER A 56 0.51 -6.01 10.93
CA SER A 56 -0.69 -6.71 10.47
C SER A 56 -0.95 -6.51 8.97
N ALA A 57 -0.87 -5.27 8.49
CA ALA A 57 -1.08 -4.93 7.09
C ALA A 57 -0.01 -5.53 6.15
N SER A 58 1.19 -5.81 6.66
CA SER A 58 2.30 -6.38 5.88
C SER A 58 2.02 -7.76 5.29
N ASN A 59 1.01 -8.48 5.81
CA ASN A 59 0.58 -9.77 5.30
C ASN A 59 0.24 -9.69 3.79
N ALA A 60 -0.47 -8.65 3.39
CA ALA A 60 -0.87 -8.41 2.00
C ALA A 60 0.32 -8.25 1.04
N PRO A 61 1.27 -7.31 1.25
CA PRO A 61 2.44 -7.18 0.38
C PRO A 61 3.36 -8.40 0.43
N ILE A 62 3.53 -9.05 1.59
CA ILE A 62 4.33 -10.28 1.68
C ILE A 62 3.75 -11.38 0.78
N LEU A 63 2.43 -11.59 0.82
CA LEU A 63 1.75 -12.57 -0.02
C LEU A 63 1.79 -12.17 -1.50
N PHE A 64 1.58 -10.89 -1.82
CA PHE A 64 1.62 -10.38 -3.19
C PHE A 64 2.99 -10.59 -3.86
N ILE A 65 4.08 -10.43 -3.11
CA ILE A 65 5.44 -10.59 -3.63
C ILE A 65 5.81 -12.07 -3.78
N ASN A 66 5.42 -12.92 -2.81
CA ASN A 66 5.93 -14.28 -2.71
C ASN A 66 4.98 -15.35 -3.30
N SER A 67 3.71 -15.04 -3.55
CA SER A 67 2.73 -15.96 -4.14
C SER A 67 2.13 -15.42 -5.44
N ASN A 68 2.27 -16.18 -6.52
CA ASN A 68 1.68 -15.84 -7.81
C ASN A 68 0.15 -15.86 -7.75
N ASP A 69 -0.43 -16.85 -7.06
CA ASP A 69 -1.89 -16.99 -6.93
C ASP A 69 -2.49 -15.76 -6.22
N TYR A 70 -1.86 -15.32 -5.13
CA TYR A 70 -2.28 -14.10 -4.43
C TYR A 70 -2.07 -12.86 -5.29
N LYS A 71 -0.95 -12.76 -5.99
CA LYS A 71 -0.66 -11.64 -6.89
C LYS A 71 -1.73 -11.48 -7.98
N ASP A 72 -2.11 -12.60 -8.60
CA ASP A 72 -3.10 -12.60 -9.67
C ASP A 72 -4.50 -12.30 -9.15
N ALA A 73 -4.87 -12.84 -7.98
CA ALA A 73 -6.11 -12.49 -7.28
C ALA A 73 -6.15 -10.98 -6.94
N TYR A 74 -5.07 -10.44 -6.38
CA TYR A 74 -4.97 -9.01 -6.07
C TYR A 74 -5.15 -8.12 -7.29
N LYS A 75 -4.49 -8.45 -8.41
CA LYS A 75 -4.61 -7.70 -9.65
C LYS A 75 -6.02 -7.74 -10.21
N LYS A 76 -6.68 -8.91 -10.13
CA LYS A 76 -8.07 -9.08 -10.58
C LYS A 76 -9.01 -8.17 -9.78
N GLU A 77 -8.96 -8.25 -8.45
CA GLU A 77 -9.82 -7.43 -7.57
C GLU A 77 -9.50 -5.94 -7.69
N PHE A 78 -8.22 -5.56 -7.79
CA PHE A 78 -7.83 -4.18 -8.02
C PHE A 78 -8.38 -3.64 -9.33
N ASN A 79 -8.31 -4.40 -10.42
CA ASN A 79 -8.89 -4.01 -11.70
C ASN A 79 -10.41 -3.89 -11.64
N PHE A 80 -11.08 -4.76 -10.87
CA PHE A 80 -12.52 -4.66 -10.65
C PHE A 80 -12.90 -3.37 -9.92
N ILE A 81 -12.25 -3.08 -8.79
CA ILE A 81 -12.45 -1.85 -8.01
C ILE A 81 -12.14 -0.62 -8.85
N LYS A 82 -11.02 -0.65 -9.58
CA LYS A 82 -10.61 0.39 -10.52
C LYS A 82 -11.72 0.65 -11.54
N ASN A 83 -12.24 -0.39 -12.18
CA ASN A 83 -13.30 -0.24 -13.17
C ASN A 83 -14.59 0.34 -12.58
N ILE A 84 -14.95 -0.02 -11.34
CA ILE A 84 -16.11 0.58 -10.65
C ILE A 84 -15.88 2.07 -10.38
N LEU A 85 -14.72 2.43 -9.82
CA LEU A 85 -14.35 3.82 -9.54
C LEU A 85 -14.31 4.66 -10.82
N PHE A 86 -13.60 4.22 -11.86
CA PHE A 86 -13.48 4.97 -13.11
C PHE A 86 -14.82 5.08 -13.87
N LYS A 87 -15.67 4.04 -13.85
CA LYS A 87 -17.01 4.10 -14.45
C LYS A 87 -17.95 5.04 -13.69
N LYS A 88 -17.88 5.08 -12.36
CA LYS A 88 -18.75 5.93 -11.53
C LYS A 88 -18.27 7.38 -11.39
N VAL A 89 -16.97 7.63 -11.45
CA VAL A 89 -16.37 8.97 -11.28
C VAL A 89 -16.23 9.71 -12.63
N GLY A 90 -16.58 9.09 -13.76
CA GLY A 90 -16.68 9.80 -15.04
C GLY A 90 -15.36 10.38 -15.55
N ILE A 91 -14.21 9.89 -15.07
CA ILE A 91 -12.89 10.27 -15.55
C ILE A 91 -12.73 9.64 -16.95
N LYS A 92 -13.29 10.30 -17.97
CA LYS A 92 -13.03 9.97 -19.36
C LYS A 92 -11.55 10.23 -19.60
N GLN A 93 -10.79 9.16 -19.75
CA GLN A 93 -9.42 9.20 -20.24
C GLN A 93 -9.43 10.02 -21.53
N GLN A 94 -8.84 11.22 -21.52
CA GLN A 94 -8.72 12.02 -22.72
C GLN A 94 -7.87 11.23 -23.71
N THR A 95 -8.53 10.64 -24.71
CA THR A 95 -7.86 10.05 -25.85
C THR A 95 -7.11 11.19 -26.52
N LYS A 96 -5.77 11.14 -26.52
CA LYS A 96 -4.94 12.09 -27.25
C LYS A 96 -5.35 12.00 -28.72
N THR A 97 -6.19 12.92 -29.19
CA THR A 97 -6.45 13.08 -30.62
C THR A 97 -5.14 13.53 -31.25
N ALA A 98 -4.51 12.67 -32.04
CA ALA A 98 -3.36 13.04 -32.84
C ALA A 98 -3.79 14.17 -33.77
N VAL A 99 -3.18 15.35 -33.63
CA VAL A 99 -3.34 16.44 -34.59
C VAL A 99 -2.69 15.95 -35.88
N VAL A 100 -3.51 15.45 -36.81
CA VAL A 100 -3.07 15.21 -38.19
C VAL A 100 -2.78 16.60 -38.76
N MET A 101 -1.50 16.97 -38.78
CA MET A 101 -1.07 18.15 -39.54
C MET A 101 -1.35 17.88 -41.00
N LEU A 102 -2.42 18.47 -41.53
CA LEU A 102 -2.65 18.60 -42.95
C LEU A 102 -1.51 19.44 -43.53
N ASN A 103 -0.45 18.76 -43.97
CA ASN A 103 0.59 19.36 -44.79
C ASN A 103 -0.05 19.67 -46.16
N LYS A 104 -0.66 20.85 -46.28
CA LYS A 104 -1.18 21.35 -47.54
C LYS A 104 0.01 21.73 -48.41
N SER A 105 0.47 20.74 -49.17
CA SER A 105 1.37 20.89 -50.32
C SER A 105 0.91 22.08 -51.16
N THR A 106 1.65 23.19 -51.10
CA THR A 106 1.61 24.25 -52.09
C THR A 106 2.22 23.71 -53.37
N THR A 107 1.38 23.07 -54.17
CA THR A 107 1.71 22.71 -55.55
C THR A 107 1.30 23.87 -56.45
N ASN A 108 2.30 24.55 -56.99
CA ASN A 108 2.39 25.25 -58.28
C ASN A 108 1.08 25.66 -58.97
N LEU A 109 0.94 26.96 -59.23
CA LEU A 109 0.41 27.43 -60.51
C LEU A 109 1.26 28.59 -61.03
N TYR A 110 1.51 28.49 -62.33
CA TYR A 110 2.28 29.33 -63.23
C TYR A 110 1.80 30.79 -63.28
#